data_AF-A0A414RGI2-F1
#
_entry.id   AF-A0A414RGI2-F1
#
_cell.length_a   1.000
_cell.length_b   1.000
_cell.length_c   1.000
_cell.angle_alpha   90.00
_cell.angle_beta   90.00
_cell.angle_gamma   90.00
#
_symmetry.space_group_name_H-M   'P 1'
#
loop_
_entity.id
_entity.type
_entity.pdbx_description
1 polymer ?
#
loop_
_entity_poly.entity_id
_entity_poly.type
_entity_poly.pdbx_seq_one_letter_code
_entity_poly.pdbx_strand_id
1 'polypeptide(L)'
;MYDEVVVQYFLENQLQLLKEKVAETPEEAEEFLEDCMAVVCKNIKEVRAYFEDEGADIAGMSNEDLAEAEEVFSIPDGRYLIVEA
;
A
#
# COMPACT_ATOMS: atom_id res chain seq x y z
N MET A 1 8.93 8.98 4.29
CA MET A 1 10.06 8.66 3.40
C MET A 1 10.08 7.16 3.21
N TYR A 2 9.71 6.75 2.01
CA TYR A 2 9.68 5.36 1.59
C TYR A 2 11.11 4.96 1.19
N ASP A 3 11.48 3.70 1.38
CA ASP A 3 12.76 3.24 0.83
C ASP A 3 12.59 2.78 -0.62
N GLU A 4 13.73 2.61 -1.29
CA GLU A 4 13.81 2.23 -2.70
C GLU A 4 13.00 0.97 -3.02
N VAL A 5 12.93 0.00 -2.10
CA VAL A 5 12.16 -1.24 -2.30
C VAL A 5 10.66 -0.94 -2.36
N VAL A 6 10.14 -0.12 -1.45
CA VAL A 6 8.72 0.27 -1.43
C VAL A 6 8.37 1.08 -2.66
N VAL A 7 9.18 2.10 -2.98
CA VAL A 7 8.95 3.00 -4.12
C VAL A 7 8.97 2.22 -5.44
N GLN A 8 9.98 1.38 -5.65
CA GLN A 8 10.11 0.58 -6.85
C GLN A 8 8.96 -0.42 -7.00
N TYR A 9 8.56 -1.06 -5.88
CA TYR A 9 7.45 -2.01 -5.91
C TYR A 9 6.13 -1.33 -6.29
N PHE A 10 5.84 -0.16 -5.71
CA PHE A 10 4.67 0.62 -6.10
C PHE A 10 4.72 1.03 -7.57
N LEU A 11 5.84 1.58 -8.04
CA LEU A 11 6.00 2.00 -9.45
C LEU A 11 5.68 0.86 -10.44
N GLU A 12 6.11 -0.36 -10.14
CA GLU A 12 5.87 -1.54 -10.97
C GLU A 12 4.44 -2.07 -10.87
N ASN A 13 3.80 -1.95 -9.71
CA ASN A 13 2.52 -2.59 -9.39
C ASN A 13 1.36 -1.61 -9.22
N GLN A 14 1.54 -0.32 -9.45
CA GLN A 14 0.53 0.74 -9.24
C GLN A 14 -0.82 0.46 -9.91
N LEU A 15 -0.84 -0.36 -10.97
CA LEU A 15 -2.07 -0.79 -11.66
C LEU A 15 -2.90 -1.83 -10.88
N GLN A 16 -2.41 -2.33 -9.75
CA GLN A 16 -3.18 -3.12 -8.79
C GLN A 16 -4.35 -2.30 -8.25
N LEU A 17 -4.11 -1.02 -7.94
CA LEU A 17 -5.09 -0.09 -7.40
C LEU A 17 -5.63 0.88 -8.46
N LEU A 18 -4.77 1.32 -9.37
CA LEU A 18 -5.05 2.42 -10.29
C LEU A 18 -5.38 1.92 -11.70
N LYS A 19 -6.27 2.63 -12.40
CA LYS A 19 -6.67 2.26 -13.78
C LYS A 19 -5.61 2.64 -14.82
N GLU A 20 -4.73 3.56 -14.48
CA GLU A 20 -3.64 4.03 -15.33
C GLU A 20 -2.42 4.35 -14.48
N LYS A 21 -1.26 4.47 -15.13
CA LYS A 21 -0.02 4.83 -14.42
C LYS A 21 -0.05 6.31 -14.03
N VAL A 22 0.17 6.57 -12.75
CA VAL A 22 0.34 7.90 -12.16
C VAL A 22 1.82 8.31 -12.08
N ALA A 23 2.73 7.33 -12.17
CA ALA A 23 4.18 7.56 -12.14
C ALA A 23 4.90 6.73 -13.21
N GLU A 24 5.93 7.30 -13.83
CA GLU A 24 6.85 6.61 -14.75
C GLU A 24 8.26 6.45 -14.17
N THR A 25 8.60 7.22 -13.13
CA THR A 25 9.91 7.22 -12.47
C THR A 25 9.80 6.97 -10.95
N PRO A 26 10.87 6.48 -10.28
CA PRO A 26 10.87 6.34 -8.82
C PRO A 26 10.59 7.64 -8.09
N GLU A 27 11.08 8.77 -8.58
CA GLU A 27 10.85 10.08 -7.99
C GLU A 27 9.37 10.50 -8.05
N GLU A 28 8.70 10.30 -9.18
CA GLU A 28 7.25 10.55 -9.32
C GLU A 28 6.42 9.59 -8.46
N ALA A 29 6.87 8.34 -8.34
CA ALA A 29 6.22 7.36 -7.48
C ALA A 29 6.35 7.74 -6.00
N GLU A 30 7.52 8.21 -5.55
CA GLU A 30 7.72 8.71 -4.20
C GLU A 30 6.84 9.94 -3.92
N GLU A 31 6.80 10.91 -4.85
CA GLU A 31 5.93 12.11 -4.74
C GLU A 31 4.45 11.70 -4.62
N PHE A 32 3.98 10.78 -5.46
CA PHE A 32 2.61 10.28 -5.39
C PHE A 32 2.30 9.62 -4.04
N LEU A 33 3.21 8.77 -3.54
CA LEU A 33 3.03 8.11 -2.25
C LEU A 33 3.04 9.11 -1.09
N GLU A 34 3.81 10.20 -1.18
CA GLU A 34 3.79 11.28 -0.18
C GLU A 34 2.48 12.06 -0.22
N ASP A 35 1.97 12.39 -1.41
CA ASP A 35 0.69 13.07 -1.60
C ASP A 35 -0.50 12.24 -1.10
N CYS A 36 -0.49 10.94 -1.36
CA CYS A 36 -1.50 9.99 -0.87
C CYS A 36 -1.34 9.65 0.63
N MET A 37 -0.32 10.16 1.32
CA MET A 37 0.00 9.82 2.71
C MET A 37 0.09 8.30 2.94
N ALA A 38 0.67 7.58 1.99
CA ALA A 38 0.73 6.13 2.03
C ALA A 38 1.45 5.61 3.29
N VAL A 39 1.04 4.44 3.78
CA VAL A 39 1.52 3.90 5.05
C VAL A 39 2.27 2.60 4.84
N VAL A 40 3.50 2.52 5.37
CA VAL A 40 4.29 1.28 5.37
C VAL A 40 4.09 0.54 6.68
N CYS A 41 3.48 -0.64 6.60
CA CYS A 41 3.25 -1.55 7.70
C CYS A 41 4.30 -2.67 7.69
N LYS A 42 4.80 -3.06 8.87
CA LYS A 42 5.82 -4.11 9.00
C LYS A 42 5.28 -5.53 8.85
N ASN A 43 3.96 -5.70 8.97
CA ASN A 43 3.28 -6.98 8.89
C ASN A 43 1.75 -6.77 8.80
N ILE A 44 1.02 -7.84 8.51
CA ILE A 44 -0.44 -7.81 8.33
C ILE A 44 -1.24 -7.35 9.56
N LYS A 45 -0.68 -7.45 10.77
CA LYS A 45 -1.37 -6.95 11.98
C LYS A 45 -1.37 -5.44 12.04
N GLU A 46 -0.29 -4.80 11.57
CA GLU A 46 -0.24 -3.34 11.45
C GLU A 46 -1.19 -2.84 10.36
N VAL A 47 -1.35 -3.60 9.27
CA VAL A 47 -2.36 -3.29 8.23
C VAL A 47 -3.77 -3.32 8.82
N ARG A 48 -4.10 -4.37 9.56
CA ARG A 48 -5.39 -4.47 10.25
C ARG A 48 -5.60 -3.29 11.21
N ALA A 49 -4.60 -2.97 12.03
CA ALA A 49 -4.68 -1.88 12.98
C ALA A 49 -4.90 -0.53 12.29
N TYR A 50 -4.22 -0.29 11.14
CA TYR A 50 -4.44 0.91 10.34
C TYR A 50 -5.92 1.06 9.93
N PHE A 51 -6.52 0.02 9.34
CA PHE A 51 -7.91 0.06 8.93
C PHE A 51 -8.90 0.18 10.10
N GLU A 52 -8.59 -0.45 11.25
CA GLU A 52 -9.38 -0.29 12.48
C GLU A 52 -9.33 1.15 13.02
N ASP A 53 -8.15 1.79 13.00
CA ASP A 53 -7.93 3.17 13.44
C ASP A 53 -8.62 4.18 12.50
N GLU A 54 -8.59 3.94 11.19
CA GLU A 54 -9.32 4.72 10.18
C GLU A 54 -10.84 4.44 10.18
N GLY A 55 -11.31 3.48 10.97
CA GLY A 55 -12.73 3.15 11.12
C GLY A 55 -13.32 2.41 9.92
N ALA A 56 -12.49 1.74 9.12
CA ALA A 56 -12.94 0.90 8.02
C ALA A 56 -13.67 -0.36 8.54
N ASP A 57 -14.75 -0.74 7.84
CA ASP A 57 -15.52 -1.94 8.20
C ASP A 57 -14.84 -3.21 7.68
N ILE A 58 -13.80 -3.65 8.40
CA ILE A 58 -13.07 -4.89 8.11
C ILE A 58 -13.55 -6.07 8.98
N ALA A 59 -14.71 -5.93 9.62
CA ALA A 59 -15.22 -6.89 10.57
C ALA A 59 -15.57 -8.21 9.85
N GLY A 60 -14.78 -9.25 10.11
CA GLY A 60 -14.93 -10.56 9.49
C GLY A 60 -14.01 -10.83 8.30
N MET A 61 -13.23 -9.84 7.86
CA MET A 61 -12.16 -10.07 6.88
C MET A 61 -11.03 -10.88 7.51
N SER A 62 -10.57 -11.93 6.83
CA SER A 62 -9.36 -12.64 7.22
C SER A 62 -8.11 -11.81 6.92
N ASN A 63 -6.96 -12.25 7.42
CA ASN A 63 -5.69 -11.61 7.09
C ASN A 63 -5.30 -11.83 5.62
N GLU A 64 -5.79 -12.90 4.99
CA GLU A 64 -5.58 -13.17 3.57
C GLU A 64 -6.42 -12.19 2.75
N ASP A 65 -7.71 -12.04 3.07
CA ASP A 65 -8.59 -11.07 2.40
C ASP A 65 -8.06 -9.64 2.51
N LEU A 66 -7.52 -9.25 3.67
CA LEU A 66 -6.88 -7.95 3.86
C LEU A 66 -5.61 -7.77 3.02
N ALA A 67 -4.83 -8.83 2.83
CA ALA A 67 -3.60 -8.77 2.02
C ALA A 67 -3.89 -8.76 0.51
N GLU A 68 -5.08 -9.21 0.11
CA GLU A 68 -5.56 -9.24 -1.28
C GLU A 68 -6.34 -7.96 -1.68
N ALA A 69 -6.58 -7.05 -0.74
CA ALA A 69 -7.19 -5.75 -1.03
C ALA A 69 -6.32 -4.93 -2.01
N GLU A 70 -6.96 -4.25 -2.96
CA GLU A 70 -6.25 -3.53 -4.05
C GLU A 70 -5.35 -2.42 -3.50
N GLU A 71 -5.77 -1.77 -2.40
CA GLU A 71 -5.05 -0.74 -1.68
C GLU A 71 -3.87 -1.27 -0.84
N VAL A 72 -3.75 -2.59 -0.67
CA VAL A 72 -2.70 -3.25 0.13
C VAL A 72 -1.67 -3.92 -0.76
N PHE A 73 -0.48 -3.33 -0.84
CA PHE A 73 0.64 -3.83 -1.61
C PHE A 73 1.53 -4.71 -0.74
N SER A 74 1.53 -6.02 -1.00
CA SER A 74 2.39 -7.00 -0.31
C SER A 74 3.82 -6.93 -0.84
N ILE A 75 4.73 -6.30 -0.08
CA ILE A 75 6.13 -6.12 -0.48
C ILE A 75 6.90 -7.46 -0.29
N PRO A 76 7.79 -7.86 -1.22
CA PRO A 76 8.49 -9.16 -1.15
C PRO A 76 9.36 -9.38 0.09
N ASP A 77 9.72 -8.30 0.79
CA ASP A 77 10.48 -8.36 2.05
C ASP A 77 9.62 -8.59 3.30
N GLY A 78 8.31 -8.80 3.12
CA GLY A 78 7.34 -9.07 4.18
C GLY A 78 6.65 -7.84 4.76
N ARG A 79 6.98 -6.64 4.28
CA ARG A 79 6.25 -5.41 4.59
C ARG A 79 4.99 -5.27 3.71
N TYR A 80 4.16 -4.32 4.08
CA TYR A 80 2.97 -3.93 3.34
C TYR A 80 2.98 -2.42 3.14
N LEU A 81 2.51 -1.97 1.99
CA LEU A 81 2.25 -0.57 1.71
C LEU A 81 0.75 -0.40 1.52
N ILE A 82 0.15 0.55 2.22
CA ILE A 82 -1.26 0.92 2.08
C ILE A 82 -1.31 2.23 1.32
N VAL A 83 -2.03 2.26 0.20
CA VAL A 83 -2.17 3.46 -0.66
C VAL A 83 -3.65 3.77 -0.82
N GLU A 84 -4.06 4.99 -0.50
CA GLU A 84 -5.41 5.46 -0.77
C GLU A 84 -5.48 6.09 -2.18
N ALA A 85 -6.56 5.78 -2.92
CA ALA A 85 -6.81 6.28 -4.28
C ALA A 85 -8.20 6.94 -4.40
#